data_AF-A0A7Y2HJ56-F1
#
_entry.id   AF-A0A7Y2HJ56-F1
#
_cell.length_a   1.000
_cell.length_b   1.000
_cell.length_c   1.000
_cell.angle_alpha   90.00
_cell.angle_beta   90.00
_cell.angle_gamma   90.00
#
_symmetry.space_group_name_H-M   'P 1'
#
loop_
_entity.id
_entity.type
_entity.pdbx_description
1 polymer ?
#
loop_
_entity_poly.entity_id
_entity_poly.type
_entity_poly.pdbx_seq_one_letter_code
_entity_poly.pdbx_strand_id
1 'polypeptide(L)' 'MNGNKCSKVAIVLGSAAPVPYRCREAEGVVLNQTITDALAERAAKKAMENARPLSMNNYKLPLFEAIIKQGLLNLV' A
#
# COMPACT_ATOMS: atom_id res chain seq x y z
N MET A 1 5.45 -22.12 10.57
CA MET A 1 5.70 -21.29 9.37
C MET A 1 4.34 -20.91 8.79
N ASN A 2 3.83 -19.71 9.07
CA ASN A 2 2.59 -19.23 8.43
C ASN A 2 2.96 -18.70 7.04
N GLY A 3 3.08 -19.61 6.07
CA GLY A 3 3.46 -19.27 4.68
C GLY A 3 2.61 -18.13 4.15
N ASN A 4 3.27 -17.07 3.67
CA ASN A 4 2.76 -15.86 2.99
C ASN A 4 1.49 -15.17 3.55
N LYS A 5 0.89 -15.64 4.65
CA LYS A 5 -0.35 -15.12 5.22
C LYS A 5 -0.03 -14.01 6.22
N CYS A 6 -0.52 -12.81 5.93
CA CYS A 6 -0.27 -11.64 6.76
C CYS A 6 -1.17 -11.64 8.01
N SER A 7 -0.60 -11.87 9.19
CA SER A 7 -1.34 -11.83 10.48
C SER A 7 -1.34 -10.45 11.13
N LYS A 8 -0.38 -9.59 10.80
CA LYS A 8 -0.28 -8.20 11.28
C LYS A 8 0.35 -7.34 10.19
N VAL A 9 -0.25 -6.18 9.93
CA VAL A 9 0.18 -5.28 8.86
C VAL A 9 0.17 -3.83 9.34
N ALA A 10 1.18 -3.08 8.90
CA ALA A 10 1.21 -1.63 8.98
C ALA A 10 1.81 -1.09 7.68
N ILE A 11 1.06 -0.29 6.93
CA ILE A 11 1.50 0.31 5.66
C ILE A 11 1.49 1.82 5.86
N VAL A 12 2.68 2.42 5.81
CA VAL A 12 2.87 3.85 6.08
C VAL A 12 3.66 4.49 4.94
N LEU A 13 3.14 5.57 4.37
CA LEU A 13 3.80 6.37 3.36
C LEU A 13 4.40 7.64 3.97
N GLY A 14 5.66 7.87 3.68
CA GLY A 14 6.31 9.17 3.83
C GLY A 14 6.00 10.08 2.64
N SER A 15 6.06 11.41 2.84
CA SER A 15 5.93 12.42 1.78
C SER A 15 4.60 12.43 0.99
N ALA A 16 3.60 11.67 1.46
CA ALA A 16 2.23 11.64 0.94
C ALA A 16 1.32 12.66 1.64
N ALA A 17 1.67 13.08 2.87
CA ALA A 17 0.95 14.05 3.68
C ALA A 17 1.93 14.81 4.61
N PRO A 18 1.51 15.89 5.31
CA PRO A 18 2.36 16.59 6.29
C PRO A 18 2.83 15.75 7.48
N VAL A 19 2.17 14.62 7.72
CA VAL A 19 2.52 13.60 8.74
C VAL A 19 2.63 12.22 8.07
N PRO A 20 3.30 11.24 8.69
CA PRO A 20 3.32 9.87 8.18
C PRO A 20 1.89 9.37 7.91
N TYR A 21 1.61 9.02 6.66
CA TYR A 21 0.26 8.64 6.25
C TYR A 21 0.10 7.12 6.36
N ARG A 22 -0.77 6.67 7.25
CA ARG A 22 -1.06 5.24 7.42
C ARG A 22 -2.19 4.81 6.49
N CYS A 23 -1.88 3.96 5.52
CA CYS A 23 -2.78 3.48 4.47
C CYS A 23 -3.70 2.37 5.00
N ARG A 24 -4.69 2.73 5.81
CA ARG A 24 -5.63 1.76 6.42
C ARG A 24 -6.42 0.96 5.38
N GLU A 25 -6.71 1.57 4.24
CA GLU A 25 -7.45 0.94 3.15
C GLU A 25 -6.63 -0.21 2.55
N ALA A 26 -5.32 -0.02 2.36
CA ALA A 26 -4.42 -1.08 1.93
C ALA A 26 -4.21 -2.15 3.01
N GLU A 27 -4.09 -1.74 4.28
CA GLU A 27 -3.99 -2.67 5.42
C GLU A 27 -5.20 -3.61 5.46
N GLY A 28 -6.41 -3.08 5.25
CA GLY A 28 -7.65 -3.87 5.21
C GLY A 28 -7.69 -4.89 4.07
N VAL A 29 -7.03 -4.60 2.94
CA VAL A 29 -6.91 -5.54 1.82
C VAL A 29 -5.96 -6.69 2.15
N VAL A 30 -4.88 -6.42 2.88
CA VAL A 30 -3.78 -7.38 3.11
C VAL A 30 -3.99 -8.22 4.36
N LEU A 31 -4.63 -7.67 5.39
CA LEU A 31 -4.82 -8.35 6.67
C LEU A 31 -5.54 -9.69 6.50
N ASN A 32 -5.00 -10.74 7.11
CA ASN A 32 -5.48 -12.13 7.04
C ASN A 32 -5.50 -12.75 5.63
N GLN A 33 -4.88 -12.12 4.64
CA GLN A 33 -4.73 -12.62 3.28
C GLN A 33 -3.33 -13.15 3.01
N THR A 34 -3.19 -13.97 1.98
CA THR A 34 -1.89 -14.43 1.46
C THR A 34 -1.35 -13.40 0.48
N ILE A 35 -0.13 -12.92 0.72
CA ILE A 35 0.53 -11.95 -0.16
C ILE A 35 0.85 -12.61 -1.50
N THR A 36 0.28 -12.04 -2.56
CA THR A 36 0.48 -12.40 -3.98
C THR A 36 0.63 -11.12 -4.80
N ASP A 37 1.11 -11.23 -6.03
CA ASP A 37 1.23 -10.07 -6.95
C ASP A 37 -0.12 -9.35 -7.15
N ALA A 38 -1.18 -10.12 -7.38
CA ALA A 38 -2.53 -9.58 -7.54
C ALA A 38 -3.06 -8.91 -6.25
N LEU A 39 -2.76 -9.48 -5.07
CA LEU A 39 -3.15 -8.85 -3.81
C LEU A 39 -2.38 -7.55 -3.59
N ALA A 40 -1.07 -7.54 -3.85
CA ALA A 40 -0.21 -6.38 -3.69
C ALA A 40 -0.64 -5.23 -4.61
N GLU A 41 -0.98 -5.53 -5.86
CA GLU A 41 -1.53 -4.54 -6.79
C GLU A 41 -2.88 -3.99 -6.33
N ARG A 42 -3.78 -4.86 -5.85
CA ARG A 42 -5.08 -4.43 -5.32
C ARG A 42 -4.92 -3.53 -4.09
N ALA A 43 -4.03 -3.88 -3.17
CA ALA A 43 -3.74 -3.10 -1.98
C ALA A 43 -3.14 -1.73 -2.33
N ALA A 44 -2.22 -1.68 -3.28
CA ALA A 44 -1.61 -0.47 -3.80
C ALA A 44 -2.66 0.50 -4.38
N LYS A 45 -3.52 0.02 -5.29
CA LYS A 45 -4.62 0.84 -5.86
C LYS A 45 -5.58 1.31 -4.77
N LYS A 46 -5.91 0.44 -3.82
CA LYS A 46 -6.82 0.79 -2.72
C LYS A 46 -6.23 1.88 -1.81
N ALA A 47 -4.91 1.92 -1.64
CA ALA A 47 -4.23 2.99 -0.90
C ALA A 47 -4.43 4.38 -1.52
N MET A 48 -4.54 4.46 -2.86
CA MET A 48 -4.64 5.71 -3.60
C MET A 48 -6.07 6.10 -3.97
N GLU A 49 -7.07 5.24 -3.74
CA GLU A 49 -8.47 5.44 -4.15
C GLU A 49 -9.06 6.79 -3.68
N ASN A 50 -8.69 7.23 -2.48
CA ASN A 50 -9.16 8.48 -1.88
C ASN A 50 -8.11 9.60 -1.88
N ALA A 51 -7.01 9.43 -2.62
CA ALA A 51 -5.94 10.40 -2.66
C ALA A 51 -6.39 11.71 -3.32
N ARG A 52 -5.95 12.85 -2.75
CA ARG A 52 -6.27 14.19 -3.24
C ARG A 52 -4.98 14.90 -3.64
N PRO A 53 -4.45 14.66 -4.85
CA PRO A 53 -3.24 15.32 -5.30
C PRO A 53 -3.49 16.82 -5.50
N LEU A 54 -2.43 17.60 -5.31
CA LEU A 54 -2.33 18.98 -5.74
C LEU A 54 -1.85 19.03 -7.20
N SER A 55 -1.99 20.20 -7.83
CA SER A 55 -1.64 20.43 -9.24
C SER A 55 -0.27 19.88 -9.64
N MET A 56 0.74 20.03 -8.78
CA MET A 56 2.13 19.70 -9.08
C MET A 56 2.58 18.32 -8.56
N ASN A 57 1.71 17.51 -7.94
CA ASN A 57 2.14 16.26 -7.30
C ASN A 57 1.34 15.01 -7.72
N ASN A 58 0.47 15.11 -8.73
CA ASN A 58 -0.31 13.97 -9.21
C ASN A 58 0.57 12.80 -9.69
N TYR A 59 1.78 13.09 -10.18
CA TYR A 59 2.76 12.07 -10.54
C TYR A 59 3.13 11.13 -9.39
N LYS A 60 2.91 11.53 -8.12
CA LYS A 60 3.23 10.69 -6.96
C LYS A 60 2.26 9.53 -6.78
N LEU A 61 1.02 9.62 -7.28
CA LEU A 61 0.04 8.54 -7.11
C LEU A 61 0.54 7.20 -7.68
N PRO A 62 0.91 7.11 -8.97
CA PRO A 62 1.43 5.84 -9.51
C PRO A 62 2.77 5.41 -8.88
N LEU A 63 3.58 6.36 -8.39
CA LEU A 63 4.81 6.02 -7.66
C LEU A 63 4.52 5.37 -6.31
N PHE A 64 3.53 5.88 -5.57
CA PHE A 64 3.12 5.27 -4.31
C PHE A 64 2.50 3.89 -4.52
N GLU A 65 1.70 3.70 -5.58
CA GLU A 65 1.19 2.38 -5.92
C GLU A 65 2.33 1.39 -6.19
N ALA A 66 3.32 1.78 -6.99
CA ALA A 66 4.47 0.94 -7.29
C ALA A 66 5.27 0.57 -6.03
N ILE A 67 5.56 1.54 -5.16
CA ILE A 67 6.32 1.31 -3.93
C ILE A 67 5.55 0.44 -2.93
N ILE A 68 4.23 0.60 -2.81
CA ILE A 68 3.41 -0.28 -1.96
C ILE A 68 3.42 -1.71 -2.52
N LYS A 69 3.22 -1.88 -3.84
CA LYS A 69 3.26 -3.19 -4.49
C LYS A 69 4.61 -3.87 -4.24
N GLN A 70 5.72 -3.19 -4.53
CA GLN A 70 7.07 -3.71 -4.30
C GLN A 70 7.34 -4.00 -2.82
N GLY A 71 6.93 -3.10 -1.92
CA GLY A 71 7.09 -3.26 -0.49
C GLY A 71 6.40 -4.52 0.04
N LEU A 72 5.19 -4.81 -0.44
CA LEU A 72 4.47 -6.03 -0.08
C LEU A 72 5.13 -7.29 -0.65
N LEU A 73 5.57 -7.25 -1.92
CA LEU A 73 6.22 -8.38 -2.57
C LEU A 73 7.60 -8.73 -1.98
N ASN A 74 8.28 -7.77 -1.36
CA ASN A 74 9.56 -8.00 -0.69
C ASN A 74 9.42 -8.65 0.70
N LEU A 75 8.21 -8.84 1.21
CA LEU A 75 7.96 -9.48 2.51
C LEU A 75 7.78 -11.00 2.42
N VAL A 76 7.73 -11.56 1.22
CA VAL A 76 7.51 -12.98 0.93
C VAL A 76 8.74 -13.66 0.35
#